data_AF-A0A933IZ18-F1
#
_entry.id   AF-A0A933IZ18-F1
#
_cell.length_a   1.000
_cell.length_b   1.000
_cell.length_c   1.000
_cell.angle_alpha   90.00
_cell.angle_beta   90.00
_cell.angle_gamma   90.00
#
_symmetry.space_group_name_H-M   'P 1'
#
loop_
_entity.id
_entity.type
_entity.pdbx_description
1 polymer ?
#
loop_
_entity_poly.entity_id
_entity_poly.type
_entity_poly.pdbx_seq_one_letter_code
_entity_poly.pdbx_strand_id
1 'polypeptide(L)'
;MKKATAKTTQTKLDETIRAEYDFTGGVRGKHYRAMQNGYTVTVHQADGTTLVKEVKPAKGAVILEPDVRKYFPDSESVNAALRSLIRLIPTQKKRHGAKT
;
A
#
# COMPACT_ATOMS: atom_id res chain seq x y z
N MET A 1 8.65 32.22 36.08
CA MET A 1 9.39 31.02 36.56
C MET A 1 9.65 30.12 35.36
N LYS A 2 10.92 29.85 35.04
CA LYS A 2 11.34 29.04 33.89
C LYS A 2 11.26 27.56 34.25
N LYS A 3 10.54 26.74 33.49
CA LYS A 3 10.73 25.28 33.52
C LYS A 3 11.64 24.89 32.35
N ALA A 4 12.91 24.71 32.68
CA ALA A 4 13.87 24.00 31.86
C ALA A 4 13.67 22.49 32.01
N THR A 5 14.35 21.75 31.14
CA THR A 5 14.65 20.30 31.19
C THR A 5 13.59 19.34 30.66
N ALA A 6 13.52 19.22 29.33
CA ALA A 6 13.15 17.98 28.62
C ALA A 6 14.22 17.63 27.57
N LYS A 7 15.51 17.76 27.91
CA LYS A 7 16.63 17.58 26.97
C LYS A 7 17.63 16.47 27.39
N THR A 8 17.19 15.51 28.20
CA THR A 8 18.10 14.50 28.77
C THR A 8 17.92 13.10 28.18
N THR A 9 16.89 12.86 27.36
CA THR A 9 16.64 11.52 26.77
C THR A 9 17.19 11.36 25.34
N GLN A 10 17.63 12.43 24.69
CA GLN A 10 18.15 12.36 23.31
C GLN A 10 19.56 11.75 23.24
N THR A 11 20.42 12.00 24.22
CA THR A 11 21.86 11.73 24.12
C THR A 11 22.25 10.23 24.11
N LYS A 12 21.36 9.30 24.48
CA LYS A 12 21.64 7.85 24.46
C LYS A 12 21.16 7.12 23.19
N LEU A 13 20.36 7.78 22.35
CA LEU A 13 19.90 7.20 21.08
C LEU A 13 20.89 7.44 19.93
N ASP A 14 21.68 8.51 20.05
CA ASP A 14 22.57 9.00 18.99
C ASP A 14 23.74 8.05 18.68
N GLU A 15 24.14 7.16 19.60
CA GLU A 15 25.15 6.12 19.34
C GLU A 15 24.56 4.85 18.68
N THR A 16 23.22 4.68 18.67
CA THR A 16 22.57 3.45 18.17
C THR A 16 22.13 3.55 16.71
N ILE A 17 21.87 4.77 16.22
CA ILE A 17 21.47 5.01 14.82
C ILE A 17 22.68 5.51 14.05
N ARG A 18 23.12 4.74 13.06
CA ARG A 18 24.25 5.14 12.21
C ARG A 18 23.87 6.37 11.38
N ALA A 19 24.83 7.26 11.12
CA ALA A 19 24.59 8.54 10.45
C ALA A 19 23.93 8.39 9.06
N GLU A 20 24.13 7.26 8.38
CA GLU A 20 23.45 6.92 7.12
C GLU A 20 21.92 6.73 7.24
N TYR A 21 21.40 6.52 8.44
CA TYR A 21 19.98 6.31 8.71
C TYR A 21 19.31 7.60 9.23
N ASP A 22 19.41 8.69 8.47
CA ASP A 22 18.63 9.91 8.75
C ASP A 22 17.21 9.79 8.17
N PHE A 23 16.23 9.65 9.06
CA PHE A 23 14.81 9.56 8.71
C PHE A 23 14.05 10.88 8.87
N THR A 24 14.71 12.00 9.21
CA THR A 24 14.04 13.27 9.50
C THR A 24 13.27 13.84 8.30
N GLY A 25 13.70 13.54 7.07
CA GLY A 25 12.99 13.88 5.82
C GLY A 25 11.87 12.91 5.42
N GLY A 26 11.57 11.91 6.25
CA GLY A 26 10.61 10.86 5.93
C GLY A 26 9.15 11.33 5.93
N VAL A 27 8.46 11.18 4.81
CA VAL A 27 7.00 11.40 4.71
C VAL A 27 6.28 10.06 4.79
N ARG A 28 5.44 9.88 5.82
CA ARG A 28 4.63 8.65 6.00
C ARG A 28 3.73 8.44 4.77
N GLY A 29 3.81 7.25 4.18
CA GLY A 29 2.97 6.86 3.05
C GLY A 29 3.46 7.29 1.66
N LYS A 30 4.58 8.03 1.54
CA LYS A 30 5.11 8.52 0.25
C LYS A 30 5.26 7.44 -0.84
N HIS A 31 5.61 6.21 -0.44
CA HIS A 31 5.88 5.11 -1.37
C HIS A 31 4.76 4.03 -1.41
N TYR A 32 3.67 4.22 -0.67
CA TYR A 32 2.62 3.20 -0.50
C TYR A 32 2.02 2.74 -1.84
N ARG A 33 1.60 3.68 -2.70
CA ARG A 33 0.97 3.35 -3.99
C ARG A 33 1.92 2.61 -4.93
N ALA A 34 3.18 2.99 -4.98
CA ALA A 34 4.17 2.33 -5.82
C ALA A 34 4.38 0.86 -5.40
N MET A 35 4.39 0.59 -4.10
CA MET A 35 4.57 -0.76 -3.57
C MET A 35 3.35 -1.68 -3.79
N GLN A 36 2.17 -1.12 -4.10
CA GLN A 36 0.98 -1.92 -4.46
C GLN A 36 1.16 -2.66 -5.79
N ASN A 37 2.01 -2.19 -6.71
CA ASN A 37 2.30 -2.91 -7.96
C ASN A 37 3.20 -4.14 -7.74
N GLY A 38 3.66 -4.32 -6.49
CA GLY A 38 4.62 -5.31 -6.09
C GLY A 38 6.07 -4.89 -6.33
N TYR A 39 6.96 -5.55 -5.60
CA TYR A 39 8.37 -5.20 -5.55
C TYR A 39 9.22 -6.44 -5.25
N THR A 40 10.51 -6.33 -5.53
CA THR A 40 11.49 -7.39 -5.26
C THR A 40 12.32 -6.99 -4.04
N VAL A 41 12.42 -7.91 -3.07
CA VAL A 41 13.31 -7.79 -1.91
C VAL A 41 14.54 -8.63 -2.17
N THR A 42 15.70 -7.99 -2.19
CA THR A 42 17.00 -8.65 -2.32
C THR A 42 17.70 -8.61 -0.97
N VAL A 43 18.00 -9.77 -0.40
CA VAL A 43 18.72 -9.90 0.88
C VAL A 43 20.09 -10.47 0.59
N HIS A 44 21.14 -9.70 0.87
CA HIS A 44 22.52 -10.17 0.83
C HIS A 44 22.90 -10.76 2.19
N GLN A 45 23.27 -12.03 2.20
CA GLN A 45 23.64 -12.76 3.41
C GLN A 45 25.15 -12.64 3.68
N ALA A 46 25.55 -12.88 4.93
CA ALA A 46 26.95 -12.82 5.35
C ALA A 46 27.83 -13.92 4.72
N ASP A 47 27.23 -15.02 4.27
CA ASP A 47 27.90 -16.10 3.55
C ASP A 47 28.12 -15.79 2.05
N GLY A 48 27.75 -14.59 1.61
CA GLY A 48 27.85 -14.14 0.22
C GLY A 48 26.68 -14.54 -0.68
N THR A 49 25.72 -15.31 -0.17
CA THR A 49 24.52 -15.67 -0.95
C THR A 49 23.53 -14.50 -1.04
N THR A 50 22.70 -14.50 -2.08
CA THR A 50 21.65 -13.48 -2.25
C THR A 50 20.29 -14.15 -2.38
N LEU A 51 19.36 -13.79 -1.49
CA LEU A 51 17.98 -14.26 -1.52
C LEU A 51 17.11 -13.19 -2.16
N VAL A 52 16.50 -13.52 -3.30
CA VAL A 52 15.57 -12.65 -4.01
C VAL A 52 14.15 -13.14 -3.75
N LYS A 53 13.33 -12.31 -3.09
CA LYS A 53 11.92 -12.59 -2.82
C LYS A 53 11.03 -11.57 -3.51
N GLU A 54 10.15 -12.07 -4.36
CA GLU A 54 9.13 -11.25 -5.01
C GLU A 54 7.92 -11.08 -4.08
N VAL A 55 7.53 -9.83 -3.87
CA VAL A 55 6.35 -9.46 -3.08
C VAL A 55 5.38 -8.75 -4.01
N LYS A 56 4.50 -9.51 -4.65
CA LYS A 56 3.43 -9.00 -5.51
C LYS A 56 2.07 -9.32 -4.90
N PRO A 57 1.06 -8.44 -5.02
CA PRO A 57 -0.30 -8.84 -4.76
C PRO A 57 -0.68 -10.00 -5.67
N ALA A 58 -1.53 -10.90 -5.17
CA ALA A 58 -2.11 -11.94 -6.00
C ALA A 58 -2.83 -11.32 -7.21
N LYS A 59 -2.83 -12.03 -8.34
CA LYS A 59 -3.52 -11.57 -9.56
C LYS A 59 -5.00 -11.30 -9.23
N GLY A 60 -5.46 -10.08 -9.52
CA GLY A 60 -6.83 -9.65 -9.24
C GLY A 60 -7.07 -9.10 -7.83
N ALA A 61 -6.04 -9.02 -6.99
CA ALA A 61 -6.14 -8.33 -5.70
C ALA A 61 -6.25 -6.81 -5.92
N VAL A 62 -7.26 -6.19 -5.30
CA VAL A 62 -7.47 -4.75 -5.27
C VAL A 62 -7.35 -4.29 -3.83
N ILE A 63 -6.48 -3.30 -3.59
CA ILE A 63 -6.29 -2.72 -2.26
C ILE A 63 -7.21 -1.51 -2.14
N LEU A 64 -8.10 -1.53 -1.15
CA LEU A 64 -8.97 -0.39 -0.86
C LEU A 64 -8.19 0.73 -0.16
N GLU A 65 -8.46 1.97 -0.57
CA GLU A 65 -7.96 3.15 0.13
C GLU A 65 -8.58 3.25 1.54
N PRO A 66 -7.89 3.89 2.52
CA PRO A 66 -8.32 3.91 3.92
C PRO A 66 -9.69 4.53 4.17
N ASP A 67 -10.11 5.48 3.33
CA ASP A 67 -11.43 6.10 3.37
C ASP A 67 -12.52 5.16 2.86
N VAL A 68 -12.28 4.42 1.78
CA VAL A 68 -13.21 3.43 1.22
C VAL A 68 -13.40 2.24 2.17
N ARG A 69 -12.32 1.78 2.82
CA ARG A 69 -12.37 0.67 3.78
C ARG A 69 -13.27 0.94 4.99
N LYS A 70 -13.55 2.21 5.31
CA LYS A 70 -14.51 2.57 6.38
C LYS A 70 -15.94 2.13 6.06
N TYR A 71 -16.26 2.04 4.77
CA TYR A 71 -17.59 1.66 4.29
C TYR A 71 -17.66 0.19 3.86
N PHE A 72 -16.54 -0.37 3.41
CA PHE A 72 -16.43 -1.74 2.92
C PHE A 72 -15.43 -2.54 3.75
N PRO A 73 -15.90 -3.33 4.74
CA PRO A 73 -15.02 -4.07 5.63
C PRO A 73 -14.29 -5.25 4.94
N ASP A 74 -14.88 -5.80 3.87
CA ASP A 74 -14.42 -7.02 3.21
C ASP A 74 -14.68 -7.02 1.70
N SER A 75 -14.22 -8.06 1.01
CA SER A 75 -14.42 -8.23 -0.43
C SER A 75 -15.87 -8.59 -0.80
N GLU A 76 -16.63 -9.20 0.10
CA GLU A 76 -18.03 -9.58 -0.17
C GLU A 76 -18.92 -8.35 -0.33
N SER A 77 -18.81 -7.39 0.59
CA SER A 77 -19.53 -6.12 0.57
C SER A 77 -19.18 -5.28 -0.67
N VAL A 78 -17.90 -5.19 -1.04
CA VAL A 78 -17.47 -4.51 -2.29
C VAL A 78 -18.11 -5.17 -3.50
N ASN A 79 -18.02 -6.49 -3.60
CA ASN A 79 -18.52 -7.23 -4.75
C ASN A 79 -20.04 -7.14 -4.87
N ALA A 80 -20.77 -7.13 -3.75
CA ALA A 80 -22.21 -6.94 -3.74
C ALA A 80 -22.61 -5.57 -4.33
N ALA A 81 -21.91 -4.51 -3.93
CA ALA A 81 -22.14 -3.16 -4.45
C ALA A 81 -21.81 -3.07 -5.96
N LEU A 82 -20.64 -3.55 -6.37
CA LEU A 82 -20.22 -3.54 -7.78
C LEU A 82 -21.18 -4.33 -8.67
N ARG A 83 -21.64 -5.51 -8.22
CA ARG A 83 -22.64 -6.32 -8.96
C ARG A 83 -23.98 -5.61 -9.07
N SER A 84 -24.40 -4.89 -8.02
CA SER A 84 -25.63 -4.10 -8.06
C SER A 84 -25.54 -2.98 -9.09
N LEU A 85 -24.39 -2.30 -9.17
CA LEU A 85 -24.13 -1.29 -10.20
C LEU A 85 -24.13 -1.88 -11.61
N ILE A 86 -23.47 -3.02 -11.82
CA ILE A 86 -23.44 -3.71 -13.12
C ILE A 86 -24.87 -4.01 -13.64
N ARG A 87 -25.80 -4.37 -12.76
CA ARG A 87 -27.21 -4.64 -13.13
C ARG A 87 -27.96 -3.38 -13.58
N LEU A 88 -27.57 -2.21 -13.08
CA LEU A 88 -28.22 -0.93 -13.40
C LEU A 88 -27.66 -0.31 -14.69
N ILE A 89 -26.46 -0.70 -15.12
CA ILE A 89 -25.89 -0.21 -16.37
C ILE A 89 -26.73 -0.77 -17.54
N PRO A 90 -27.36 0.09 -18.36
CA PRO A 90 -28.11 -0.37 -19.51
C PRO A 90 -27.18 -1.11 -20.46
N THR A 91 -27.46 -2.40 -20.69
CA THR A 91 -26.74 -3.17 -21.68
C THR A 91 -27.03 -2.55 -23.04
N GLN A 92 -25.99 -2.06 -23.73
CA GLN A 92 -26.15 -1.67 -25.13
C GLN A 92 -26.63 -2.89 -25.89
N LYS A 93 -27.92 -2.89 -26.22
CA LYS A 93 -28.54 -3.84 -27.14
C LYS A 93 -27.71 -3.74 -28.41
N LYS A 94 -26.85 -4.72 -28.67
CA LYS A 94 -26.25 -4.89 -30.00
C LYS A 94 -27.42 -4.92 -30.96
N ARG A 95 -27.60 -3.82 -31.71
CA ARG A 95 -28.54 -3.75 -32.83
C ARG A 95 -28.11 -4.89 -33.74
N HIS A 96 -28.86 -5.99 -33.72
CA HIS A 96 -28.71 -7.03 -34.71
C HIS A 96 -28.98 -6.33 -36.03
N GLY A 97 -27.93 -6.18 -36.83
CA GLY A 97 -28.07 -5.69 -38.19
C GLY A 97 -29.07 -6.60 -38.87
N ALA A 98 -30.20 -6.01 -39.28
CA ALA A 98 -31.03 -6.56 -40.31
C ALA A 98 -30.12 -6.79 -41.52
N LYS A 99 -29.81 -8.05 -41.80
CA LYS A 99 -29.26 -8.45 -43.09
C LYS A 99 -30.46 -8.81 -43.97
N THR A 100 -30.60 -7.97 -44.98
CA THR A 100 -31.33 -8.12 -46.23
C THR A 100 -31.05 -9.46 -46.91
#